data_AF-A0A9W3BNS1-F1
#
_entry.id   AF-A0A9W3BNS1-F1
#
_cell.length_a   1.000
_cell.length_b   1.000
_cell.length_c   1.000
_cell.angle_alpha   90.00
_cell.angle_beta   90.00
_cell.angle_gamma   90.00
#
_symmetry.space_group_name_H-M   'P 1'
#
loop_
_entity.id
_entity.type
_entity.pdbx_description
1 polymer ?
#
loop_
_entity_poly.entity_id
_entity_poly.type
_entity_poly.pdbx_seq_one_letter_code
_entity_poly.pdbx_strand_id
1 'polypeptide(L)'
;MLLLKVLACIFFTLDFTHGSPKCVKDAAGVYKLNGKSCASTTRYNLSQRGGCGCGPTGSTNPFNWELDNFVAAVNLKFFDDNGDRQFCGHECGVCVKLTPTGGFVAGKGHSPHNLTPTIFLITNVCPTTGTDEWCKIGGKPGSNQTNSHGYEAHFVLQNHSNQISNLLGWDNPEVTWEVVTCPSDFQTKYHQCECFSAAG
;
A
#
# COMPACT_ATOMS: atom_id res chain seq x y z
N MET A 1 -61.67 12.79 25.23
CA MET A 1 -60.37 12.72 25.93
C MET A 1 -59.61 11.53 25.35
N LEU A 2 -58.80 11.81 24.33
CA LEU A 2 -57.32 11.82 24.38
C LEU A 2 -56.77 10.38 24.48
N LEU A 3 -56.43 9.77 23.33
CA LEU A 3 -55.05 9.53 22.86
C LEU A 3 -54.22 8.72 23.88
N LEU A 4 -53.63 7.58 23.53
CA LEU A 4 -52.43 7.60 22.71
C LEU A 4 -52.17 6.19 22.12
N LYS A 5 -52.17 6.09 20.78
CA LYS A 5 -51.67 4.92 20.06
C LYS A 5 -50.15 4.88 20.23
N VAL A 6 -49.63 3.78 20.77
CA VAL A 6 -48.20 3.48 20.83
C VAL A 6 -47.74 3.20 19.40
N LEU A 7 -47.25 4.23 18.72
CA LEU A 7 -46.48 4.08 17.50
C LEU A 7 -45.04 3.82 17.93
N ALA A 8 -44.64 2.56 17.96
CA ALA A 8 -43.23 2.21 18.05
C ALA A 8 -42.58 2.61 16.71
N CYS A 9 -42.03 3.82 16.66
CA CYS A 9 -41.11 4.23 15.60
C CYS A 9 -39.86 3.35 15.71
N ILE A 10 -39.84 2.25 14.97
CA ILE A 10 -38.62 1.54 14.62
C ILE A 10 -37.86 2.51 13.72
N PHE A 11 -36.97 3.30 14.32
CA PHE A 11 -35.90 3.96 13.58
C PHE A 11 -35.00 2.84 13.04
N PHE A 12 -35.28 2.40 11.82
CA PHE A 12 -34.21 1.88 10.98
C PHE A 12 -33.23 3.04 10.81
N THR A 13 -32.20 3.09 11.64
CA THR A 13 -30.97 3.76 11.26
C THR A 13 -30.49 3.01 10.04
N LEU A 14 -30.85 3.53 8.86
CA LEU A 14 -30.06 3.33 7.66
C LEU A 14 -28.67 3.83 8.04
N ASP A 15 -27.82 2.92 8.50
CA ASP A 15 -26.38 3.11 8.52
C ASP A 15 -26.00 3.34 7.06
N PHE A 16 -26.08 4.60 6.64
CA PHE A 16 -25.28 5.11 5.55
C PHE A 16 -23.86 4.76 5.94
N THR A 17 -23.35 3.68 5.34
CA THR A 17 -22.04 3.10 5.56
C THR A 17 -20.99 4.19 5.34
N HIS A 18 -20.66 4.90 6.41
CA HIS A 18 -19.48 5.74 6.45
C HIS A 18 -18.31 4.78 6.32
N GLY A 19 -17.55 4.95 5.24
CA GLY A 19 -16.43 4.09 4.86
C GLY A 19 -15.62 3.62 6.06
N SER A 20 -15.66 2.31 6.31
CA SER A 20 -14.98 1.70 7.43
C SER A 20 -13.89 0.76 6.90
N PRO A 21 -12.71 0.71 7.55
CA PRO A 21 -11.78 -0.40 7.39
C PRO A 21 -12.53 -1.73 7.49
N LYS A 22 -12.25 -2.68 6.59
CA LYS A 22 -12.82 -4.02 6.63
C LYS A 22 -11.92 -4.97 7.40
N CYS A 23 -10.64 -4.65 7.51
CA CYS A 23 -9.74 -5.36 8.40
C CYS A 23 -10.08 -5.06 9.86
N VAL A 24 -9.84 -6.05 10.71
CA VAL A 24 -10.04 -6.00 12.15
C VAL A 24 -8.71 -6.17 12.85
N LYS A 25 -8.49 -5.45 13.95
CA LYS A 25 -7.25 -5.55 14.70
C LYS A 25 -7.17 -6.92 15.36
N ASP A 26 -6.02 -7.58 15.25
CA ASP A 26 -5.71 -8.74 16.05
C ASP A 26 -5.33 -8.36 17.50
N ALA A 27 -4.95 -9.36 18.30
CA ALA A 27 -4.56 -9.13 19.70
C ALA A 27 -3.31 -8.24 19.87
N ALA A 28 -2.49 -8.10 18.82
CA ALA A 28 -1.33 -7.23 18.81
C ALA A 28 -1.64 -5.82 18.29
N GLY A 29 -2.90 -5.56 17.90
CA GLY A 29 -3.33 -4.26 17.39
C GLY A 29 -3.11 -4.06 15.89
N VAL A 30 -2.70 -5.11 15.15
CA VAL A 30 -2.43 -5.06 13.72
C VAL A 30 -3.68 -5.41 12.93
N TYR A 31 -4.01 -4.64 11.89
CA TYR A 31 -5.14 -4.95 11.03
C TYR A 31 -4.92 -6.23 10.20
N LYS A 32 -5.85 -7.18 10.32
CA LYS A 32 -5.91 -8.42 9.56
C LYS A 32 -7.30 -8.62 8.93
N LEU A 33 -7.37 -9.38 7.85
CA LEU A 33 -8.62 -9.88 7.28
C LEU A 33 -8.47 -11.37 6.99
N ASN A 34 -9.29 -12.20 7.64
CA ASN A 34 -9.22 -13.67 7.51
C ASN A 34 -7.80 -14.23 7.74
N GLY A 35 -7.10 -13.69 8.74
CA GLY A 35 -5.73 -14.07 9.09
C GLY A 35 -4.63 -13.48 8.21
N LYS A 36 -4.97 -12.79 7.11
CA LYS A 36 -3.99 -12.10 6.26
C LYS A 36 -3.70 -10.70 6.77
N SER A 37 -2.44 -10.29 6.70
CA SER A 37 -2.02 -8.91 7.00
C SER A 37 -2.65 -7.91 6.05
N CYS A 38 -3.14 -6.81 6.63
CA CYS A 38 -3.61 -5.68 5.85
C CYS A 38 -2.56 -4.57 5.77
N ALA A 39 -2.65 -3.79 4.70
CA ALA A 39 -1.84 -2.60 4.47
C ALA A 39 -2.74 -1.45 4.03
N SER A 40 -2.31 -0.23 4.34
CA SER A 40 -2.85 0.96 3.70
C SER A 40 -2.10 1.24 2.40
N THR A 41 -2.78 1.92 1.48
CA THR A 41 -2.19 2.37 0.22
C THR A 41 -2.38 3.88 0.05
N THR A 42 -1.41 4.51 -0.61
CA THR A 42 -1.56 5.86 -1.17
C THR A 42 -1.07 5.86 -2.61
N ARG A 43 -1.17 7.01 -3.30
CA ARG A 43 -0.60 7.19 -4.64
C ARG A 43 0.38 8.35 -4.66
N TYR A 44 1.36 8.26 -5.55
CA TYR A 44 2.30 9.34 -5.82
C TYR A 44 2.58 9.42 -7.32
N ASN A 45 2.99 10.61 -7.78
CA ASN A 45 3.35 10.88 -9.18
C ASN A 45 4.78 11.40 -9.23
N LEU A 46 5.74 10.61 -8.71
CA LEU A 46 7.14 11.03 -8.68
C LEU A 46 7.84 10.59 -9.96
N SER A 47 8.46 11.55 -10.64
CA SER A 47 9.26 11.35 -11.85
C SER A 47 10.76 11.26 -11.54
N GLN A 48 11.13 10.65 -10.42
CA GLN A 48 12.53 10.51 -9.98
C GLN A 48 12.88 9.05 -9.77
N ARG A 49 14.16 8.74 -9.98
CA ARG A 49 14.78 7.44 -9.71
C ARG A 49 14.60 7.10 -8.23
N GLY A 50 13.94 5.97 -7.97
CA GLY A 50 13.65 5.51 -6.61
C GLY A 50 14.84 4.89 -5.90
N GLY A 51 14.60 4.50 -4.64
CA GLY A 51 15.56 3.83 -3.75
C GLY A 51 16.13 2.52 -4.26
N CYS A 52 15.56 1.89 -5.28
CA CYS A 52 16.14 0.69 -5.91
C CYS A 52 16.97 0.98 -7.17
N GLY A 53 17.18 2.26 -7.52
CA GLY A 53 18.06 2.63 -8.62
C GLY A 53 17.55 2.20 -10.00
N CYS A 54 16.23 2.15 -10.20
CA CYS A 54 15.61 1.76 -11.47
C CYS A 54 15.60 2.89 -12.50
N GLY A 55 16.80 3.22 -12.98
CA GLY A 55 17.07 4.20 -14.03
C GLY A 55 18.56 4.18 -14.38
N PRO A 56 19.01 4.91 -15.42
CA PRO A 56 20.43 4.95 -15.78
C PRO A 56 21.31 5.35 -14.59
N THR A 57 22.43 4.65 -14.37
CA THR A 57 23.38 4.93 -13.28
C THR A 57 23.88 6.37 -13.35
N GLY A 58 23.91 7.05 -12.21
CA GLY A 58 24.31 8.46 -12.11
C GLY A 58 23.26 9.47 -12.60
N SER A 59 22.07 9.00 -13.01
CA SER A 59 20.93 9.84 -13.37
C SER A 59 19.88 9.86 -12.26
N THR A 60 19.13 10.96 -12.16
CA THR A 60 17.91 11.03 -11.35
C THR A 60 16.67 10.61 -12.12
N ASN A 61 16.79 10.29 -13.41
CA ASN A 61 15.65 9.88 -14.24
C ASN A 61 15.34 8.39 -14.04
N PRO A 62 14.07 8.01 -13.83
CA PRO A 62 13.67 6.61 -13.84
C PRO A 62 13.66 6.04 -15.27
N PHE A 63 13.66 4.72 -15.41
CA PHE A 63 13.28 4.10 -16.69
C PHE A 63 11.80 4.38 -17.01
N ASN A 64 11.39 4.40 -18.28
CA ASN A 64 9.99 4.67 -18.62
C ASN A 64 9.02 3.65 -17.98
N TRP A 65 9.43 2.38 -17.90
CA TRP A 65 8.60 1.34 -17.32
C TRP A 65 8.29 1.59 -15.83
N GLU A 66 9.15 2.29 -15.10
CA GLU A 66 8.90 2.67 -13.70
C GLU A 66 7.67 3.58 -13.59
N LEU A 67 7.43 4.44 -14.59
CA LEU A 67 6.32 5.39 -14.58
C LEU A 67 4.98 4.74 -15.01
N ASP A 68 5.05 3.70 -15.85
CA ASP A 68 3.88 3.09 -16.49
C ASP A 68 3.41 1.78 -15.86
N ASN A 69 4.25 1.11 -15.06
CA ASN A 69 3.92 -0.21 -14.49
C ASN A 69 3.39 -0.13 -13.06
N PHE A 70 2.90 -1.26 -12.57
CA PHE A 70 2.53 -1.43 -11.16
C PHE A 70 3.78 -1.60 -10.31
N VAL A 71 4.32 -0.47 -9.88
CA VAL A 71 5.46 -0.39 -8.96
C VAL A 71 5.06 0.39 -7.70
N ALA A 72 5.77 0.15 -6.61
CA ALA A 72 5.47 0.77 -5.32
C ALA A 72 6.72 1.19 -4.56
N ALA A 73 6.55 2.26 -3.78
CA ALA A 73 7.41 2.57 -2.66
C ALA A 73 6.82 1.98 -1.37
N VAL A 74 7.62 1.29 -0.55
CA VAL A 74 7.16 0.71 0.72
C VAL A 74 7.78 1.41 1.93
N ASN A 75 7.11 1.42 3.08
CA ASN A 75 7.64 2.03 4.30
C ASN A 75 9.05 1.52 4.64
N LEU A 76 9.93 2.42 5.09
CA LEU A 76 11.37 2.15 5.30
C LEU A 76 11.69 0.84 6.01
N LYS A 77 10.99 0.55 7.11
CA LYS A 77 11.26 -0.66 7.90
C LYS A 77 10.84 -1.96 7.20
N PHE A 78 9.87 -1.91 6.28
CA PHE A 78 9.66 -3.01 5.35
C PHE A 78 10.81 -3.00 4.33
N PHE A 79 11.02 -1.88 3.63
CA PHE A 79 11.96 -1.75 2.51
C PHE A 79 13.36 -2.31 2.79
N ASP A 80 13.87 -2.15 4.00
CA ASP A 80 15.23 -2.58 4.36
C ASP A 80 15.27 -3.67 5.44
N ASP A 81 14.24 -4.50 5.56
CA ASP A 81 14.16 -5.58 6.55
C ASP A 81 14.51 -5.13 7.98
N ASN A 82 13.78 -4.11 8.46
CA ASN A 82 13.96 -3.42 9.73
C ASN A 82 15.20 -2.48 9.82
N GLY A 83 16.02 -2.43 8.77
CA GLY A 83 17.11 -1.47 8.63
C GLY A 83 16.64 -0.03 8.35
N ASP A 84 17.58 0.80 7.90
CA ASP A 84 17.37 2.23 7.64
C ASP A 84 17.97 2.69 6.30
N ARG A 85 18.41 1.76 5.44
CA ARG A 85 18.88 2.09 4.10
C ARG A 85 17.71 2.59 3.27
N GLN A 86 17.87 3.77 2.68
CA GLN A 86 16.92 4.33 1.71
C GLN A 86 17.33 4.06 0.26
N PHE A 87 18.49 3.42 0.06
CA PHE A 87 19.01 3.03 -1.24
C PHE A 87 19.49 1.58 -1.19
N CYS A 88 19.08 0.77 -2.17
CA CYS A 88 19.31 -0.68 -2.23
C CYS A 88 18.94 -1.41 -0.93
N GLY A 89 17.73 -1.15 -0.42
CA GLY A 89 17.19 -1.90 0.72
C GLY A 89 16.98 -3.37 0.37
N HIS A 90 16.94 -4.21 1.41
CA HIS A 90 16.81 -5.67 1.27
C HIS A 90 15.61 -6.10 0.40
N GLU A 91 14.50 -5.37 0.45
CA GLU A 91 13.26 -5.73 -0.25
C GLU A 91 13.14 -5.08 -1.64
N CYS A 92 14.21 -4.47 -2.16
CA CYS A 92 14.25 -4.01 -3.54
C CYS A 92 14.07 -5.18 -4.51
N GLY A 93 13.15 -5.03 -5.47
CA GLY A 93 12.86 -6.04 -6.48
C GLY A 93 11.92 -7.15 -6.03
N VAL A 94 11.46 -7.13 -4.78
CA VAL A 94 10.43 -8.04 -4.29
C VAL A 94 9.07 -7.66 -4.87
N CYS A 95 8.23 -8.65 -5.15
CA CYS A 95 6.86 -8.42 -5.57
C CYS A 95 5.87 -8.69 -4.45
N VAL A 96 4.87 -7.82 -4.35
CA VAL A 96 3.76 -7.96 -3.41
C VAL A 96 2.45 -8.04 -4.17
N LYS A 97 1.59 -8.99 -3.78
CA LYS A 97 0.22 -9.06 -4.30
C LYS A 97 -0.69 -8.31 -3.35
N LEU A 98 -1.30 -7.23 -3.84
CA LEU A 98 -2.25 -6.43 -3.08
C LEU A 98 -3.67 -6.80 -3.52
N THR A 99 -4.50 -7.22 -2.55
CA THR A 99 -5.91 -7.57 -2.80
C THR A 99 -6.80 -6.62 -2.03
N PRO A 100 -7.58 -5.76 -2.70
CA PRO A 100 -8.46 -4.85 -1.98
C PRO A 100 -9.49 -5.58 -1.14
N THR A 101 -9.82 -5.00 0.01
CA THR A 101 -10.78 -5.57 0.96
C THR A 101 -12.20 -5.03 0.76
N GLY A 102 -12.32 -3.94 -0.02
CA GLY A 102 -13.52 -3.09 -0.06
C GLY A 102 -13.52 -2.01 1.04
N GLY A 103 -12.53 -2.02 1.94
CA GLY A 103 -12.34 -1.02 2.98
C GLY A 103 -11.49 0.15 2.52
N PHE A 104 -11.51 1.21 3.33
CA PHE A 104 -10.65 2.38 3.20
C PHE A 104 -10.66 3.15 4.54
N VAL A 105 -9.72 4.07 4.71
CA VAL A 105 -9.72 4.98 5.87
C VAL A 105 -10.68 6.14 5.58
N ALA A 106 -11.65 6.36 6.46
CA ALA A 106 -12.68 7.39 6.32
C ALA A 106 -12.06 8.77 6.02
N GLY A 107 -12.55 9.42 4.96
CA GLY A 107 -12.09 10.75 4.52
C GLY A 107 -10.72 10.76 3.84
N LYS A 108 -10.07 9.60 3.66
CA LYS A 108 -8.73 9.49 3.04
C LYS A 108 -8.67 8.50 1.88
N GLY A 109 -9.82 8.06 1.38
CA GLY A 109 -9.94 7.14 0.25
C GLY A 109 -11.39 6.80 -0.04
N HIS A 110 -11.58 5.82 -0.92
CA HIS A 110 -12.89 5.28 -1.29
C HIS A 110 -12.83 3.76 -1.49
N SER A 111 -14.00 3.11 -1.43
CA SER A 111 -14.11 1.69 -1.76
C SER A 111 -13.74 1.49 -3.25
N PRO A 112 -12.89 0.51 -3.57
CA PRO A 112 -12.58 0.17 -4.96
C PRO A 112 -13.83 -0.40 -5.66
N HIS A 113 -13.89 -0.29 -6.99
CA HIS A 113 -15.00 -0.82 -7.79
C HIS A 113 -15.05 -2.36 -7.83
N ASN A 114 -13.91 -3.01 -7.66
CA ASN A 114 -13.78 -4.47 -7.59
C ASN A 114 -12.61 -4.85 -6.68
N LEU A 115 -12.51 -6.14 -6.33
CA LEU A 115 -11.51 -6.67 -5.41
C LEU A 115 -10.42 -7.48 -6.14
N THR A 116 -10.18 -7.19 -7.42
CA THR A 116 -9.20 -7.92 -8.23
C THR A 116 -7.79 -7.67 -7.68
N PRO A 117 -7.03 -8.72 -7.36
CA PRO A 117 -5.67 -8.55 -6.87
C PRO A 117 -4.75 -8.03 -7.98
N THR A 118 -3.80 -7.18 -7.60
CA THR A 118 -2.75 -6.67 -8.51
C THR A 118 -1.38 -6.88 -7.86
N ILE A 119 -0.40 -7.30 -8.66
CA ILE A 119 0.98 -7.50 -8.21
C ILE A 119 1.77 -6.22 -8.48
N PHE A 120 2.52 -5.78 -7.48
CA PHE A 120 3.40 -4.61 -7.55
C PHE A 120 4.84 -5.02 -7.31
N LEU A 121 5.76 -4.42 -8.06
CA LEU A 121 7.20 -4.53 -7.82
C LEU A 121 7.65 -3.41 -6.86
N ILE A 122 8.43 -3.75 -5.83
CA ILE A 122 9.02 -2.76 -4.93
C ILE A 122 10.28 -2.17 -5.58
N THR A 123 10.23 -0.88 -5.89
CA THR A 123 11.32 -0.17 -6.61
C THR A 123 11.74 1.13 -5.95
N ASN A 124 11.07 1.50 -4.87
CA ASN A 124 11.35 2.71 -4.13
C ASN A 124 11.04 2.54 -2.63
N VAL A 125 11.39 3.54 -1.84
CA VAL A 125 11.16 3.60 -0.40
C VAL A 125 10.27 4.79 -0.07
N CYS A 126 9.38 4.60 0.90
CA CYS A 126 8.73 5.69 1.60
C CYS A 126 9.42 5.89 2.95
N PRO A 127 10.27 6.93 3.09
CA PRO A 127 11.05 7.14 4.32
C PRO A 127 10.16 7.51 5.51
N THR A 128 10.71 7.49 6.73
CA THR A 128 9.96 7.87 7.95
C THR A 128 9.93 9.40 8.17
N THR A 129 10.98 10.10 7.72
CA THR A 129 11.14 11.55 7.85
C THR A 129 10.73 12.27 6.57
N GLY A 130 10.02 13.38 6.69
CA GLY A 130 9.62 14.20 5.54
C GLY A 130 8.46 13.61 4.71
N THR A 131 7.88 12.49 5.15
CA THR A 131 6.70 11.87 4.51
C THR A 131 5.45 12.11 5.34
N ASP A 132 4.32 11.73 4.75
CA ASP A 132 3.05 11.65 5.44
C ASP A 132 3.07 10.64 6.61
N GLU A 133 1.97 10.64 7.35
CA GLU A 133 1.77 9.75 8.51
C GLU A 133 1.77 8.26 8.17
N TRP A 134 1.57 7.88 6.90
CA TRP A 134 1.30 6.50 6.52
C TRP A 134 2.54 5.61 6.59
N CYS A 135 3.70 6.17 6.27
CA CYS A 135 4.98 5.45 6.24
C CYS A 135 5.71 5.43 7.59
N LYS A 136 5.15 6.11 8.61
CA LYS A 136 5.74 6.20 9.95
C LYS A 136 5.45 4.93 10.76
N ILE A 137 6.14 3.86 10.38
CA ILE A 137 6.05 2.53 10.98
C ILE A 137 7.43 2.19 11.55
N GLY A 138 7.49 1.96 12.87
CA GLY A 138 8.75 1.82 13.62
C GLY A 138 9.43 0.46 13.51
N GLY A 139 8.83 -0.51 12.83
CA GLY A 139 9.40 -1.85 12.66
C GLY A 139 8.91 -2.54 11.39
N LYS A 140 9.61 -3.60 10.98
CA LYS A 140 9.22 -4.41 9.82
C LYS A 140 7.91 -5.17 10.07
N PRO A 141 7.22 -5.66 9.01
CA PRO A 141 6.08 -6.56 9.20
C PRO A 141 6.36 -7.71 10.17
N GLY A 142 5.39 -8.03 11.03
CA GLY A 142 5.53 -9.03 12.09
C GLY A 142 6.15 -8.52 13.39
N SER A 143 6.56 -7.24 13.47
CA SER A 143 7.06 -6.61 14.71
C SER A 143 5.97 -5.97 15.57
N ASN A 144 4.70 -6.10 15.18
CA ASN A 144 3.52 -5.47 15.80
C ASN A 144 3.57 -3.93 15.81
N GLN A 145 4.48 -3.31 15.05
CA GLN A 145 4.51 -1.87 14.84
C GLN A 145 3.58 -1.49 13.70
N THR A 146 2.79 -0.42 13.88
CA THR A 146 1.84 0.04 12.86
C THR A 146 1.99 1.54 12.61
N ASN A 147 1.41 2.04 11.52
CA ASN A 147 1.20 3.47 11.34
C ASN A 147 0.04 3.97 12.22
N SER A 148 -0.26 5.27 12.15
CA SER A 148 -1.36 5.91 12.89
C SER A 148 -2.75 5.30 12.61
N HIS A 149 -2.87 4.51 11.56
CA HIS A 149 -4.10 3.87 11.13
C HIS A 149 -4.14 2.37 11.42
N GLY A 150 -3.14 1.78 12.10
CA GLY A 150 -3.18 0.37 12.52
C GLY A 150 -2.69 -0.65 11.49
N TYR A 151 -2.06 -0.22 10.39
CA TYR A 151 -1.45 -1.10 9.39
C TYR A 151 0.05 -1.27 9.64
N GLU A 152 0.56 -2.50 9.56
CA GLU A 152 1.99 -2.82 9.73
C GLU A 152 2.84 -2.61 8.47
N ALA A 153 2.19 -2.36 7.34
CA ALA A 153 2.82 -2.05 6.06
C ALA A 153 2.06 -0.92 5.35
N HIS A 154 2.79 -0.11 4.61
CA HIS A 154 2.22 0.92 3.74
C HIS A 154 2.88 0.91 2.36
N PHE A 155 2.05 0.94 1.31
CA PHE A 155 2.49 0.98 -0.08
C PHE A 155 2.04 2.26 -0.76
N VAL A 156 3.00 3.08 -1.19
CA VAL A 156 2.76 4.26 -2.02
C VAL A 156 2.88 3.84 -3.48
N LEU A 157 1.77 3.83 -4.20
CA LEU A 157 1.64 3.25 -5.54
C LEU A 157 1.93 4.29 -6.62
N GLN A 158 2.82 3.97 -7.56
CA GLN A 158 3.15 4.89 -8.64
C GLN A 158 1.93 5.07 -9.54
N ASN A 159 1.57 6.33 -9.80
CA ASN A 159 0.38 6.68 -10.56
C ASN A 159 0.66 7.72 -11.66
N HIS A 160 1.93 7.89 -12.07
CA HIS A 160 2.32 8.85 -13.10
C HIS A 160 1.45 8.75 -14.37
N SER A 161 1.17 7.54 -14.83
CA SER A 161 0.35 7.27 -16.02
C SER A 161 -1.11 6.96 -15.70
N ASN A 162 -1.56 7.31 -14.49
CA ASN A 162 -2.90 7.04 -13.95
C ASN A 162 -3.26 5.55 -13.88
N GLN A 163 -2.27 4.66 -13.80
CA GLN A 163 -2.47 3.22 -13.73
C GLN A 163 -3.19 2.76 -12.44
N ILE A 164 -3.15 3.54 -11.37
CA ILE A 164 -3.84 3.24 -10.11
C ILE A 164 -5.24 3.86 -10.13
N SER A 165 -5.34 5.15 -10.40
CA SER A 165 -6.60 5.88 -10.30
C SER A 165 -7.56 5.57 -11.44
N ASN A 166 -7.09 5.46 -12.68
CA ASN A 166 -7.96 5.30 -13.84
C ASN A 166 -8.09 3.84 -14.25
N LEU A 167 -6.98 3.09 -14.29
CA LEU A 167 -7.01 1.70 -14.74
C LEU A 167 -7.53 0.76 -13.66
N LEU A 168 -7.06 0.88 -12.41
CA LEU A 168 -7.58 0.07 -11.29
C LEU A 168 -8.81 0.68 -10.60
N GLY A 169 -9.01 1.99 -10.71
CA GLY A 169 -10.08 2.69 -9.98
C GLY A 169 -9.81 2.73 -8.47
N TRP A 170 -8.54 2.71 -8.06
CA TRP A 170 -8.14 2.68 -6.66
C TRP A 170 -7.93 4.10 -6.13
N ASP A 171 -8.64 4.43 -5.05
CA ASP A 171 -8.41 5.63 -4.26
C ASP A 171 -8.10 5.25 -2.82
N ASN A 172 -6.82 5.00 -2.55
CA ASN A 172 -6.27 4.60 -1.26
C ASN A 172 -7.05 3.44 -0.58
N PRO A 173 -7.35 2.34 -1.30
CA PRO A 173 -8.08 1.23 -0.71
C PRO A 173 -7.26 0.58 0.41
N GLU A 174 -7.96 0.03 1.39
CA GLU A 174 -7.41 -0.98 2.27
C GLU A 174 -7.20 -2.27 1.48
N VAL A 175 -6.03 -2.89 1.63
CA VAL A 175 -5.67 -4.13 0.94
C VAL A 175 -5.19 -5.17 1.95
N THR A 176 -5.38 -6.45 1.64
CA THR A 176 -4.48 -7.50 2.17
C THR A 176 -3.25 -7.60 1.29
N TRP A 177 -2.12 -8.03 1.86
CA TRP A 177 -0.87 -8.15 1.12
C TRP A 177 -0.15 -9.47 1.44
N GLU A 178 0.62 -9.94 0.46
CA GLU A 178 1.53 -11.10 0.59
C GLU A 178 2.70 -10.93 -0.39
N VAL A 179 3.90 -11.31 0.03
CA VAL A 179 5.05 -11.43 -0.89
C VAL A 179 4.81 -12.60 -1.83
N VAL A 180 5.08 -12.40 -3.11
CA VAL A 180 4.87 -13.39 -4.17
C VAL A 180 6.07 -13.41 -5.12
N THR A 181 6.21 -14.51 -5.86
CA THR A 181 7.15 -14.57 -6.98
C THR A 181 6.77 -13.50 -8.00
N CYS A 182 7.75 -12.68 -8.40
CA CYS A 182 7.53 -11.68 -9.44
C CYS A 182 7.17 -12.32 -10.78
N PRO A 183 6.21 -11.75 -11.53
CA PRO A 183 6.04 -12.05 -12.94
C PRO A 183 7.36 -11.89 -13.73
N SER A 184 7.54 -12.66 -14.80
CA SER A 184 8.79 -12.69 -15.56
C SER A 184 9.18 -11.35 -16.17
N ASP A 185 8.20 -10.52 -16.53
CA ASP A 185 8.44 -9.18 -17.05
C ASP A 185 8.98 -8.23 -15.95
N PHE A 186 8.49 -8.34 -14.72
CA PHE A 186 9.02 -7.59 -13.57
C PHE A 186 10.44 -8.02 -13.20
N GLN A 187 10.74 -9.32 -13.24
CA GLN A 187 12.12 -9.80 -13.06
C GLN A 187 13.06 -9.18 -14.10
N THR A 188 12.66 -9.23 -15.37
CA THR A 188 13.45 -8.66 -16.49
C THR A 188 13.64 -7.14 -16.36
N LYS A 189 12.63 -6.42 -15.87
CA LYS A 189 12.73 -4.98 -15.60
C LYS A 189 13.67 -4.70 -14.42
N TYR A 190 13.52 -5.45 -13.32
CA TYR A 190 14.34 -5.26 -12.13
C TYR A 190 15.83 -5.53 -12.38
N HIS A 191 16.16 -6.48 -13.27
CA HIS A 191 17.56 -6.75 -13.68
C HIS A 191 18.27 -5.53 -14.30
N GLN A 192 17.54 -4.51 -14.73
CA GLN A 192 18.11 -3.25 -15.24
C GLN A 192 18.44 -2.25 -14.13
N CYS A 193 17.91 -2.46 -12.92
CA CYS A 193 18.09 -1.54 -11.80
C CYS A 193 19.48 -1.71 -11.17
N GLU A 194 20.06 -0.60 -10.71
CA GLU A 194 21.39 -0.58 -10.09
C GLU A 194 21.49 -1.55 -8.90
N CYS A 195 20.42 -1.63 -8.09
CA CYS A 195 20.40 -2.46 -6.90
C CYS A 195 20.24 -3.97 -7.16
N PHE A 196 19.95 -4.41 -8.39
CA PHE A 196 19.94 -5.84 -8.70
C PHE A 196 21.31 -6.48 -8.44
N SER A 197 22.39 -5.76 -8.74
CA SER A 197 23.77 -6.22 -8.53
C SER A 197 24.20 -6.14 -7.06
N ALA A 198 23.45 -5.39 -6.24
CA ALA A 198 23.72 -5.17 -4.82
C ALA A 198 22.93 -6.10 -3.89
N ALA A 199 21.94 -6.83 -4.43
CA ALA A 199 21.09 -7.77 -3.70
C ALA A 199 21.74 -9.17 -3.53
N GLY A 200 23.07 -9.23 -3.54
CA GLY A 200 23.88 -10.45 -3.35
C GLY A 200 24.43 -10.56 -1.93
#